data_AF-A0A967TET5-F1
#
_entry.id   AF-A0A967TET5-F1
#
_cell.length_a   1.000
_cell.length_b   1.000
_cell.length_c   1.000
_cell.angle_alpha   90.00
_cell.angle_beta   90.00
_cell.angle_gamma   90.00
#
_symmetry.space_group_name_H-M   'P 1'
#
loop_
_entity.id
_entity.type
_entity.pdbx_description
1 polymer ?
#
loop_
_entity_poly.entity_id
_entity_poly.type
_entity_poly.pdbx_seq_one_letter_code
_entity_poly.pdbx_strand_id
1 'polypeptide(L)'
;MSSRPPIPPALALVAAVVAISWSAPLSGAVLLSPGVPVTGYPAGDWLIFLVLAAGPMMLGHTGVNYALRYMPAYVADLPILIEPVGATLIAWALPGIREVPPLRTLAGGVVVLVGIALATGGGGADRPEGETRAGPQP
;
A
#
# COMPACT_ATOMS: atom_id res chain seq x y z
N MET A 1 20.46 -22.68 -0.60
CA MET A 1 19.09 -22.45 -1.07
C MET A 1 18.14 -22.60 0.11
N SER A 2 17.66 -21.49 0.67
CA SER A 2 16.76 -21.47 1.82
C SER A 2 15.31 -21.68 1.35
N SER A 3 14.78 -22.88 1.55
CA SER A 3 13.37 -23.21 1.30
C SER A 3 12.52 -22.64 2.43
N ARG A 4 11.91 -21.48 2.21
CA ARG A 4 10.88 -20.94 3.12
C ARG A 4 9.75 -21.98 3.25
N PRO A 5 9.30 -22.31 4.47
CA PRO A 5 8.27 -23.33 4.66
C PRO A 5 6.97 -22.90 3.94
N PRO A 6 6.24 -23.87 3.33
CA PRO A 6 4.97 -23.57 2.68
C PRO A 6 3.98 -23.02 3.71
N ILE A 7 3.30 -21.94 3.36
CA ILE A 7 2.30 -21.29 4.21
C ILE A 7 1.17 -22.32 4.43
N PRO A 8 0.74 -22.59 5.69
CA PRO A 8 -0.31 -23.55 5.94
C PRO A 8 -1.62 -23.10 5.26
N PRO A 9 -2.36 -24.01 4.60
CA PRO A 9 -3.56 -23.68 3.83
C PRO A 9 -4.63 -22.98 4.66
N ALA A 10 -4.67 -23.24 5.97
CA ALA A 10 -5.56 -22.56 6.92
C ALA A 10 -5.28 -21.05 7.02
N LEU A 11 -4.01 -20.62 6.99
CA LEU A 11 -3.66 -19.21 7.08
C LEU A 11 -3.99 -18.45 5.79
N ALA A 12 -3.80 -19.09 4.63
CA ALA A 12 -4.21 -18.54 3.34
C ALA A 12 -5.74 -18.39 3.24
N LEU A 13 -6.49 -19.38 3.77
CA LEU A 13 -7.94 -19.35 3.82
C LEU A 13 -8.46 -18.25 4.76
N VAL A 14 -7.84 -18.09 5.93
CA VAL A 14 -8.18 -17.02 6.89
C VAL A 14 -7.92 -15.64 6.29
N ALA A 15 -6.78 -15.43 5.63
CA ALA A 15 -6.47 -14.15 4.98
C ALA A 15 -7.48 -13.82 3.85
N ALA A 16 -7.83 -14.80 3.01
CA ALA A 16 -8.82 -14.63 1.95
C ALA A 16 -10.23 -14.35 2.52
N VAL A 17 -10.64 -15.06 3.57
CA VAL A 17 -11.94 -14.89 4.23
C VAL A 17 -12.04 -13.52 4.91
N VAL A 18 -10.99 -13.06 5.59
CA VAL A 18 -10.95 -11.72 6.20
C VAL A 18 -11.05 -10.62 5.14
N ALA A 19 -10.32 -10.74 4.03
CA ALA A 19 -10.36 -9.76 2.95
C ALA A 19 -11.75 -9.62 2.29
N ILE A 20 -12.48 -10.74 2.14
CA ILE A 20 -13.81 -10.77 1.53
C ILE A 20 -14.91 -10.37 2.55
N SER A 21 -14.71 -10.63 3.84
CA SER A 21 -15.77 -10.46 4.87
C SER A 21 -16.09 -9.01 5.21
N TRP A 22 -15.15 -8.07 5.05
CA TRP A 22 -15.41 -6.64 5.34
C TRP A 22 -16.02 -5.87 4.17
N SER A 23 -15.75 -6.28 2.93
CA SER A 23 -16.23 -5.56 1.74
C SER A 23 -17.66 -5.93 1.34
N ALA A 24 -18.08 -7.18 1.59
CA ALA A 24 -19.41 -7.67 1.25
C ALA A 24 -20.57 -6.96 1.98
N PRO A 25 -20.55 -6.75 3.32
CA PRO A 25 -21.63 -6.06 4.01
C PRO A 25 -21.71 -4.57 3.65
N LEU A 26 -20.57 -3.90 3.44
CA LEU A 26 -20.54 -2.50 2.98
C LEU A 26 -21.11 -2.36 1.56
N SER A 27 -20.69 -3.23 0.65
CA SER A 27 -21.19 -3.21 -0.73
C SER A 27 -22.69 -3.52 -0.78
N GLY A 28 -23.14 -4.49 0.02
CA GLY A 28 -24.57 -4.79 0.18
C GLY A 28 -25.37 -3.62 0.74
N ALA A 29 -24.84 -2.89 1.72
CA ALA A 29 -25.48 -1.71 2.28
C ALA A 29 -25.64 -0.58 1.23
N VAL A 30 -24.65 -0.36 0.37
CA VAL A 30 -24.72 0.63 -0.72
C VAL A 30 -25.75 0.22 -1.79
N LEU A 31 -25.81 -1.06 -2.15
CA LEU A 31 -26.78 -1.58 -3.14
C LEU A 31 -28.23 -1.49 -2.68
N LEU A 32 -28.46 -1.57 -1.37
CA LEU A 32 -29.79 -1.46 -0.75
C LEU A 32 -30.18 0.00 -0.46
N SER A 33 -29.26 0.96 -0.64
CA SER A 33 -29.49 2.36 -0.33
C SER A 33 -30.29 3.04 -1.45
N PRO A 34 -31.49 3.57 -1.18
CA PRO A 34 -32.29 4.23 -2.20
C PRO A 34 -31.61 5.52 -2.67
N GLY A 35 -31.39 5.62 -3.99
CA GLY A 35 -30.83 6.83 -4.63
C GLY A 35 -29.47 6.67 -5.31
N VAL A 36 -28.82 5.50 -5.21
CA VAL A 36 -27.58 5.22 -5.95
C VAL A 36 -27.90 4.44 -7.22
N PRO A 37 -27.78 5.02 -8.42
CA PRO A 37 -27.92 4.26 -9.65
C PRO A 37 -26.77 3.25 -9.74
N VAL A 38 -27.10 1.96 -9.66
CA VAL A 38 -26.14 0.86 -9.78
C VAL A 38 -25.83 0.56 -11.26
N THR A 39 -26.74 0.95 -12.15
CA THR A 39 -26.66 0.74 -13.60
C THR A 39 -27.10 2.01 -14.33
N GLY A 40 -26.75 2.14 -15.60
CA GLY A 40 -27.09 3.31 -16.42
C GLY A 40 -25.96 4.32 -16.62
N TYR A 41 -24.74 4.01 -16.16
CA TYR A 41 -23.56 4.83 -16.48
C TYR A 41 -23.18 4.74 -17.97
N PRO A 42 -22.72 5.84 -18.58
CA PRO A 42 -22.11 5.85 -19.91
C PRO A 42 -21.01 4.80 -20.06
N ALA A 43 -20.80 4.28 -21.27
CA ALA A 43 -19.77 3.27 -21.55
C ALA A 43 -18.34 3.74 -21.17
N GLY A 44 -18.09 5.05 -21.22
CA GLY A 44 -16.82 5.64 -20.79
C GLY A 44 -16.54 5.45 -19.29
N ASP A 45 -17.54 5.59 -18.44
CA ASP A 45 -17.39 5.46 -16.99
C ASP A 45 -17.12 4.01 -16.60
N TRP A 46 -17.78 3.06 -17.26
CA TRP A 46 -17.49 1.64 -17.10
C TRP A 46 -16.04 1.28 -17.45
N LEU A 47 -15.50 1.88 -18.52
CA LEU A 47 -14.11 1.68 -18.89
C LEU A 47 -13.16 2.26 -17.84
N ILE A 48 -13.46 3.45 -17.30
CA ILE A 48 -12.67 4.08 -16.24
C ILE A 48 -12.68 3.21 -14.98
N PHE A 49 -13.85 2.69 -14.57
CA PHE A 49 -13.95 1.78 -13.43
C PHE A 49 -13.16 0.49 -13.65
N LEU A 50 -13.21 -0.10 -14.84
CA LEU A 50 -12.43 -1.28 -15.17
C LEU A 50 -10.92 -1.00 -15.09
N VAL A 51 -10.46 0.13 -15.64
CA VAL A 51 -9.05 0.53 -15.62
C VAL A 51 -8.58 0.84 -14.20
N LEU A 52 -9.39 1.48 -13.37
CA LEU A 52 -9.09 1.72 -11.96
C LEU A 52 -9.13 0.44 -11.12
N ALA A 53 -10.04 -0.50 -11.43
CA ALA A 53 -10.10 -1.77 -10.73
C ALA A 53 -8.94 -2.70 -11.11
N ALA A 54 -8.53 -2.73 -12.38
CA ALA A 54 -7.46 -3.60 -12.83
C ALA A 54 -6.07 -2.96 -12.64
N GLY A 55 -5.89 -1.71 -13.03
CA GLY A 55 -4.59 -1.04 -13.10
C GLY A 55 -3.91 -0.91 -11.73
N PRO A 56 -4.32 0.04 -10.88
CA PRO A 56 -3.67 0.27 -9.59
C PRO A 56 -3.82 -0.91 -8.64
N MET A 57 -4.95 -1.65 -8.67
CA MET A 57 -5.13 -2.81 -7.78
C MET A 57 -4.14 -3.93 -8.11
N MET A 58 -4.01 -4.32 -9.38
CA MET A 58 -3.05 -5.36 -9.76
C MET A 58 -1.62 -4.86 -9.62
N LEU A 59 -1.34 -3.60 -10.00
CA LEU A 59 0.01 -3.03 -9.94
C LEU A 59 0.49 -2.91 -8.49
N GLY A 60 -0.36 -2.42 -7.58
CA GLY A 60 -0.07 -2.27 -6.16
C GLY A 60 0.21 -3.62 -5.49
N HIS A 61 -0.73 -4.57 -5.59
CA HIS A 61 -0.55 -5.88 -4.96
C HIS A 61 0.58 -6.70 -5.60
N THR A 62 0.75 -6.64 -6.92
CA THR A 62 1.83 -7.37 -7.60
C THR A 62 3.19 -6.75 -7.30
N GLY A 63 3.29 -5.42 -7.26
CA GLY A 63 4.51 -4.69 -6.91
C GLY A 63 4.99 -5.01 -5.50
N VAL A 64 4.09 -5.01 -4.52
CA VAL A 64 4.40 -5.39 -3.12
C VAL A 64 4.83 -6.85 -3.05
N ASN A 65 4.09 -7.76 -3.69
CA ASN A 65 4.46 -9.19 -3.74
C ASN A 65 5.80 -9.45 -4.43
N TYR A 66 6.18 -8.62 -5.41
CA TYR A 66 7.49 -8.66 -6.04
C TYR A 66 8.58 -8.13 -5.10
N ALA A 67 8.35 -6.99 -4.44
CA ALA A 67 9.29 -6.39 -3.50
C ALA A 67 9.63 -7.32 -2.32
N LEU A 68 8.66 -8.07 -1.82
CA LEU A 68 8.86 -9.09 -0.76
C LEU A 68 9.83 -10.23 -1.13
N ARG A 69 10.12 -10.40 -2.42
CA ARG A 69 11.14 -11.36 -2.88
C ARG A 69 12.57 -10.83 -2.69
N TYR A 70 12.76 -9.51 -2.68
CA TYR A 70 14.08 -8.88 -2.69
C TYR A 70 14.36 -8.03 -1.44
N MET A 71 13.34 -7.68 -0.65
CA MET A 71 13.46 -6.79 0.50
C MET A 71 12.67 -7.33 1.71
N PRO A 72 13.03 -6.93 2.95
CA PRO A 72 12.24 -7.21 4.14
C PRO A 72 10.83 -6.61 4.03
N ALA A 73 9.84 -7.28 4.63
CA ALA A 73 8.43 -6.86 4.55
C ALA A 73 8.21 -5.40 4.99
N TYR A 74 8.86 -4.98 6.08
CA TYR A 74 8.72 -3.61 6.55
C TYR A 74 9.17 -2.58 5.50
N VAL A 75 10.21 -2.86 4.71
CA VAL A 75 10.72 -1.95 3.64
C VAL A 75 9.80 -1.99 2.43
N ALA A 76 9.28 -3.17 2.08
CA ALA A 76 8.37 -3.35 0.96
C ALA A 76 7.04 -2.61 1.15
N ASP A 77 6.62 -2.40 2.40
CA ASP A 77 5.36 -1.72 2.74
C ASP A 77 5.50 -0.19 2.91
N LEU A 78 6.71 0.33 3.12
CA LEU A 78 6.94 1.79 3.26
C LEU A 78 6.41 2.62 2.08
N PRO A 79 6.55 2.20 0.80
CA PRO A 79 5.99 2.93 -0.34
C PRO A 79 4.44 3.00 -0.33
N ILE A 80 3.76 2.02 0.28
CA ILE A 80 2.30 2.00 0.37
C ILE A 80 1.81 3.14 1.25
N LEU A 81 2.56 3.49 2.30
CA LEU A 81 2.27 4.65 3.15
C LEU A 81 2.29 5.97 2.35
N ILE A 82 2.94 6.02 1.19
CA ILE A 82 2.98 7.19 0.31
C ILE A 82 1.68 7.30 -0.52
N GLU A 83 0.93 6.21 -0.76
CA GLU A 83 -0.30 6.23 -1.55
C GLU A 83 -1.31 7.32 -1.15
N PRO A 84 -1.68 7.54 0.12
CA PRO A 84 -2.62 8.61 0.49
C PRO A 84 -2.07 10.01 0.18
N VAL A 85 -0.76 10.20 0.30
CA VAL A 85 -0.09 11.47 -0.05
C VAL A 85 -0.11 11.65 -1.57
N GLY A 86 0.25 10.60 -2.31
CA GLY A 86 0.21 10.58 -3.77
C GLY A 86 -1.20 10.80 -4.31
N ALA A 87 -2.21 10.16 -3.73
CA ALA A 87 -3.62 10.33 -4.09
C ALA A 87 -4.08 11.76 -3.87
N THR A 88 -3.70 12.38 -2.75
CA THR A 88 -4.01 13.79 -2.46
C THR A 88 -3.37 14.73 -3.50
N LEU A 89 -2.11 14.47 -3.89
CA LEU A 89 -1.41 15.26 -4.90
C LEU A 89 -2.04 15.09 -6.30
N ILE A 90 -2.39 13.85 -6.67
CA ILE A 90 -3.07 13.54 -7.93
C ILE A 90 -4.46 14.21 -7.98
N ALA A 91 -5.24 14.13 -6.90
CA ALA A 91 -6.56 14.78 -6.81
C ALA A 91 -6.47 16.30 -6.94
N TRP A 92 -5.43 16.90 -6.36
CA TRP A 92 -5.14 18.33 -6.50
C TRP A 92 -4.69 18.71 -7.92
N ALA A 93 -3.83 17.89 -8.54
CA ALA A 93 -3.25 18.15 -9.86
C ALA A 93 -4.22 17.85 -11.02
N LEU A 94 -5.18 16.92 -10.85
CA LEU A 94 -6.12 16.56 -11.90
C LEU A 94 -7.08 17.73 -12.19
N PRO A 95 -7.12 18.25 -13.44
CA PRO A 95 -7.97 19.39 -13.79
C PRO A 95 -9.47 19.14 -13.61
N GLY A 96 -9.90 17.87 -13.66
CA GLY A 96 -11.30 17.47 -13.48
C GLY A 96 -11.76 17.32 -12.03
N ILE A 97 -10.84 17.25 -11.06
CA ILE A 97 -11.16 17.09 -9.63
C ILE A 97 -10.83 18.37 -8.87
N ARG A 98 -9.59 18.88 -9.00
CA ARG A 98 -9.09 20.12 -8.37
C ARG A 98 -9.45 20.27 -6.89
N GLU A 99 -9.43 19.16 -6.16
CA GLU A 99 -9.79 19.16 -4.76
C GLU A 99 -8.61 19.72 -3.95
N VAL A 100 -8.83 20.86 -3.29
CA VAL A 100 -7.79 21.52 -2.48
C VAL A 100 -7.67 20.75 -1.16
N PRO A 101 -6.49 20.21 -0.83
CA PRO A 101 -6.32 19.42 0.39
C PRO A 101 -6.59 20.29 1.63
N PRO A 102 -7.49 19.89 2.54
CA PRO A 102 -7.70 20.62 3.77
C PRO A 102 -6.46 20.50 4.68
N LEU A 103 -6.27 21.48 5.58
CA LEU A 103 -5.09 21.54 6.44
C LEU A 103 -4.89 20.27 7.30
N ARG A 104 -5.98 19.59 7.65
CA ARG A 104 -5.95 18.29 8.36
C ARG A 104 -5.31 17.17 7.53
N THR A 105 -5.61 17.12 6.23
CA THR A 105 -5.02 16.13 5.30
C THR A 105 -3.52 16.40 5.12
N LEU A 106 -3.13 17.68 5.02
CA LEU A 106 -1.72 18.06 4.96
C LEU A 106 -0.97 17.68 6.25
N ALA A 107 -1.55 17.95 7.42
CA ALA A 107 -0.97 17.56 8.70
C ALA A 107 -0.77 16.04 8.80
N GLY A 108 -1.77 15.25 8.40
CA GLY A 108 -1.65 13.79 8.33
C GLY A 108 -0.56 13.34 7.35
N GLY A 109 -0.49 13.95 6.16
CA GLY A 109 0.54 13.68 5.18
C GLY A 109 1.95 13.95 5.70
N VAL A 110 2.16 15.04 6.44
CA VAL A 110 3.45 15.35 7.08
C VAL A 110 3.82 14.28 8.11
N VAL A 111 2.88 13.86 8.97
CA VAL A 111 3.13 12.80 9.96
C VAL A 111 3.58 11.50 9.29
N VAL A 112 2.91 11.12 8.20
CA VAL A 112 3.26 9.91 7.42
C VAL A 112 4.67 10.03 6.81
N LEU A 113 4.98 11.16 6.18
CA LEU A 113 6.31 11.40 5.59
C LEU A 113 7.43 11.38 6.63
N VAL A 114 7.18 11.97 7.81
CA VAL A 114 8.13 11.92 8.94
C VAL A 114 8.33 10.48 9.42
N GLY A 115 7.25 9.71 9.56
CA GLY A 115 7.32 8.30 9.94
C GLY A 115 8.18 7.48 8.97
N ILE A 116 8.00 7.68 7.65
CA ILE A 116 8.82 7.03 6.62
C ILE A 116 10.28 7.46 6.74
N ALA A 117 10.55 8.77 6.86
CA ALA A 117 11.91 9.29 6.95
C ALA A 117 12.68 8.70 8.15
N LEU A 118 12.04 8.62 9.32
CA LEU A 118 12.61 8.01 10.52
C LEU A 118 12.86 6.51 10.34
N ALA A 119 11.90 5.78 9.76
CA ALA A 119 12.02 4.35 9.50
C ALA A 119 13.16 4.03 8.52
N THR A 120 13.37 4.87 7.51
CA THR A 120 14.48 4.71 6.54
C THR A 120 15.82 5.22 7.06
N GLY A 121 15.83 6.27 7.89
CA GLY A 121 17.05 6.91 8.40
C GLY A 121 17.72 6.17 9.56
N GLY A 122 16.96 5.42 10.36
CA GLY A 122 17.48 4.68 11.52
C GLY A 122 18.31 3.44 11.18
N GLY A 123 18.25 2.92 9.94
CA GLY A 123 18.93 1.70 9.52
C GLY A 123 20.40 1.86 9.11
N GLY A 124 20.93 3.10 9.05
CA GLY A 124 22.28 3.40 8.55
C GLY A 124 23.31 3.80 9.61
N ALA A 125 22.90 3.97 10.87
CA ALA A 125 23.73 4.64 11.89
C ALA A 125 24.37 3.70 12.93
N ASP A 126 24.41 2.39 12.70
CA ASP A 126 25.02 1.44 13.65
C ASP A 126 25.88 0.37 12.97
N ARG A 127 26.84 0.82 12.16
CA ARG A 127 28.02 0.02 11.82
C ARG A 127 29.25 0.71 12.41
N PRO A 128 29.63 0.44 13.67
CA PRO A 128 30.97 0.77 14.11
C PRO A 128 31.93 -0.06 13.27
N GLU A 129 32.61 0.61 12.35
CA GLU A 129 33.85 0.15 11.74
C GLU A 129 34.91 0.05 12.85
N GLY A 130 34.91 -1.08 13.54
CA GLY A 130 35.96 -1.50 14.45
C GLY A 130 37.07 -2.19 13.66
N GLU A 131 37.84 -1.40 12.93
CA GLU A 131 39.17 -1.82 12.48
C GLU A 131 40.05 -2.13 13.70
N THR A 132 40.88 -3.18 13.59
CA THR A 132 42.01 -3.50 14.49
C THR A 132 41.74 -4.32 15.77
N ARG A 133 41.77 -5.65 15.64
CA ARG A 133 42.68 -6.47 16.46
C ARG A 133 43.43 -7.46 15.58
N ALA A 134 44.65 -7.08 15.24
CA ALA A 134 45.72 -7.99 14.88
C ALA A 134 45.90 -9.05 15.99
N GLY A 135 46.17 -10.28 15.56
CA GLY A 135 46.62 -11.38 16.41
C GLY A 135 46.92 -12.59 15.54
N PRO A 136 48.20 -12.99 15.35
CA PRO A 136 48.53 -14.22 14.66
C PRO A 136 48.01 -15.40 15.48
N GLN A 137 47.22 -16.28 14.86
CA GLN A 137 46.84 -17.55 15.47
C GLN A 137 47.95 -18.58 15.20
N PRO A 138 48.50 -19.25 16.23
CA PRO A 138 49.55 -20.27 16.11
C PRO A 138 49.04 -21.61 15.53
#